data_AF-A0A5P1DD86-F1
#
_entry.id   AF-A0A5P1DD86-F1
#
_cell.length_a   1.000
_cell.length_b   1.000
_cell.length_c   1.000
_cell.angle_alpha   90.00
_cell.angle_beta   90.00
_cell.angle_gamma   90.00
#
_symmetry.space_group_name_H-M   'P 1'
#
loop_
_entity.id
_entity.type
_entity.pdbx_description
1 polymer ?
#
loop_
_entity_poly.entity_id
_entity_poly.type
_entity_poly.pdbx_seq_one_letter_code
_entity_poly.pdbx_strand_id
1 'polypeptide(L)' 'MDMLSLLTKIALGQLDASPIQVRAAIAAVQYTHVKKADGGKKDEQQKAAEQAAGKFSRQAPPKLVATNGKQV' A
#
# COMPACT_ATOMS: atom_id res chain seq x y z
N MET A 1 -8.49 8.13 7.50
CA MET A 1 -9.45 7.01 7.58
C MET A 1 -10.10 6.90 6.22
N ASP A 2 -9.95 5.77 5.54
CA ASP A 2 -10.54 5.54 4.22
C ASP A 2 -12.07 5.35 4.34
N MET A 3 -12.84 5.69 3.30
CA MET A 3 -14.31 5.56 3.30
C MET A 3 -14.74 4.11 3.47
N LEU A 4 -14.00 3.15 2.91
CA LEU A 4 -14.25 1.73 3.12
C LEU A 4 -14.05 1.35 4.60
N SER A 5 -12.97 1.83 5.22
CA SER A 5 -12.70 1.60 6.65
C SER A 5 -13.78 2.21 7.54
N LEU A 6 -14.38 3.33 7.15
CA LEU A 6 -15.51 3.93 7.86
C LEU A 6 -16.76 3.07 7.77
N LEU A 7 -17.11 2.61 6.57
CA LEU A 7 -18.25 1.71 6.37
C LEU A 7 -18.09 0.38 7.13
N THR A 8 -16.88 -0.19 7.16
CA THR A 8 -16.61 -1.41 7.94
C THR A 8 -16.84 -1.21 9.44
N LYS A 9 -16.40 -0.09 10.01
CA LYS A 9 -16.63 0.19 11.44
C LYS A 9 -18.11 0.40 11.77
N ILE A 10 -18.87 1.01 10.85
CA ILE A 10 -20.33 1.15 10.98
C ILE A 10 -20.99 -0.22 10.94
N ALA A 11 -20.61 -1.09 10.00
CA ALA A 11 -21.15 -2.44 9.88
C ALA A 11 -20.85 -3.33 11.10
N LEU A 12 -19.70 -3.15 11.74
CA LEU A 12 -19.33 -3.84 12.98
C LEU A 12 -19.99 -3.24 14.24
N GLY A 13 -20.80 -2.18 14.10
CA GLY A 13 -21.43 -1.49 15.23
C GLY A 13 -20.44 -0.72 16.12
N GLN A 14 -19.23 -0.47 15.64
CA GLN A 14 -18.17 0.22 16.38
C GLN A 14 -18.27 1.75 16.27
N LEU A 15 -18.98 2.24 15.26
CA LEU A 15 -19.14 3.66 14.98
C LEU A 15 -20.56 3.91 14.51
N ASP A 16 -21.24 4.84 15.18
CA ASP A 16 -22.57 5.26 14.79
C ASP A 16 -22.48 6.48 13.86
N ALA A 17 -23.15 6.43 12.71
CA ALA A 17 -23.10 7.46 11.70
C ALA A 17 -24.51 7.75 11.19
N SER A 18 -24.79 9.03 10.90
CA SER A 18 -26.09 9.41 10.37
C SER A 18 -26.36 8.77 9.01
N PRO A 19 -27.63 8.54 8.64
CA PRO A 19 -27.98 7.99 7.32
C PRO A 19 -27.42 8.79 6.13
N ILE A 20 -27.23 10.10 6.29
CA ILE A 20 -26.63 10.97 5.26
C ILE A 20 -25.14 10.67 5.10
N GLN A 21 -24.41 10.50 6.20
CA GLN A 21 -22.98 10.16 6.19
C GLN A 21 -22.73 8.80 5.56
N VAL A 22 -23.57 7.80 5.88
CA VAL A 22 -23.49 6.47 5.26
C VAL A 22 -23.68 6.56 3.74
N ARG A 23 -24.69 7.32 3.28
CA ARG A 23 -24.92 7.54 1.85
C ARG A 23 -23.75 8.25 1.15
N ALA A 24 -23.20 9.29 1.78
CA ALA A 24 -22.04 9.99 1.24
C ALA A 24 -20.80 9.08 1.16
N ALA A 25 -20.56 8.26 2.19
CA ALA A 25 -19.45 7.30 2.21
C ALA A 25 -19.60 6.23 1.14
N ILE A 26 -20.81 5.70 0.89
CA ILE A 26 -21.08 4.75 -0.21
C ILE A 26 -20.81 5.39 -1.58
N ALA A 27 -21.16 6.67 -1.78
CA ALA A 27 -20.84 7.35 -3.03
C ALA A 27 -19.33 7.55 -3.20
N ALA A 28 -18.63 7.94 -2.13
CA ALA A 28 -17.20 8.21 -2.15
C ALA A 28 -16.34 6.94 -2.27
N VAL A 29 -16.79 5.79 -1.72
CA VAL A 29 -16.00 4.53 -1.73
C VAL A 29 -15.66 4.03 -3.13
N GLN A 30 -16.45 4.41 -4.13
CA GLN A 30 -16.19 4.06 -5.53
C GLN A 30 -14.96 4.75 -6.13
N TYR A 31 -14.44 5.78 -5.46
CA TYR A 31 -13.31 6.58 -5.90
C TYR A 31 -12.09 6.46 -4.98
N THR A 32 -12.20 5.76 -3.85
CA THR A 32 -11.07 5.58 -2.91
C THR A 32 -10.05 4.56 -3.40
N HIS A 33 -10.48 3.62 -4.25
CA HIS A 33 -9.59 2.76 -5.00
C HIS A 33 -9.51 3.25 -6.45
N VAL A 34 -8.30 3.45 -6.97
CA VAL A 34 -8.09 3.63 -8.41
C VAL A 34 -8.73 2.42 -9.07
N LYS A 35 -9.76 2.63 -9.89
CA LYS A 35 -10.33 1.53 -10.68
C LYS A 35 -9.18 0.89 -11.44
N LYS A 36 -9.16 -0.44 -11.49
CA LYS A 36 -8.17 -1.19 -12.27
C LYS A 36 -8.10 -0.74 -13.75
N ALA A 37 -9.15 -0.08 -14.24
CA ALA A 37 -9.19 0.53 -15.58
C ALA A 37 -8.46 1.89 -15.67
N ASP A 38 -8.39 2.67 -14.58
CA ASP A 38 -7.70 3.98 -14.53
C ASP A 38 -6.20 3.83 -14.26
N GLY A 39 -5.79 2.77 -13.55
CA GLY A 39 -4.40 2.32 -13.49
C GLY A 39 -4.09 1.48 -14.71
N GLY A 40 -3.63 2.11 -15.78
CA GLY A 40 -3.46 1.43 -17.07
C GLY A 40 -2.60 0.17 -16.96
N LYS A 41 -2.81 -0.79 -17.86
CA LYS A 41 -2.03 -2.05 -17.94
C LYS A 41 -0.51 -1.82 -17.87
N LYS A 42 -0.03 -0.65 -18.32
CA LYS A 42 1.37 -0.23 -18.25
C LYS A 42 1.85 0.02 -16.81
N ASP A 43 1.05 0.71 -15.98
CA ASP A 43 1.40 1.00 -14.58
C ASP A 43 1.42 -0.27 -13.74
N GLU A 44 0.49 -1.22 -14.00
CA GLU A 44 0.51 -2.53 -13.36
C GLU A 44 1.77 -3.33 -13.73
N GLN A 45 2.14 -3.33 -15.02
CA GLN A 45 3.34 -4.01 -15.50
C GLN A 45 4.62 -3.39 -14.91
N GLN A 46 4.68 -2.06 -14.81
CA GLN A 46 5.81 -1.35 -14.20
C GLN A 46 5.93 -1.69 -12.71
N LYS A 47 4.84 -1.63 -11.94
CA LYS A 47 4.85 -2.00 -10.51
C LYS A 47 5.29 -3.44 -10.30
N ALA A 48 4.82 -4.37 -11.14
CA ALA A 48 5.24 -5.76 -11.07
C ALA A 48 6.75 -5.93 -11.36
N ALA A 49 7.28 -5.19 -12.34
CA ALA A 49 8.70 -5.19 -12.67
C ALA A 49 9.55 -4.61 -11.52
N GLU A 50 9.13 -3.48 -10.92
CA GLU A 50 9.82 -2.86 -9.78
C GLU A 50 9.85 -3.80 -8.56
N GLN A 51 8.74 -4.47 -8.25
CA GLN A 51 8.68 -5.47 -7.18
C GLN A 51 9.60 -6.67 -7.45
N ALA A 52 9.69 -7.12 -8.70
CA ALA A 52 10.59 -8.20 -9.10
C ALA A 52 12.06 -7.78 -9.00
N ALA A 53 12.41 -6.56 -9.41
CA ALA A 53 13.78 -6.03 -9.36
C ALA A 53 14.34 -6.03 -7.92
N GLY A 54 13.52 -5.70 -6.91
CA GLY A 54 13.93 -5.75 -5.50
C GLY A 54 14.41 -7.13 -5.04
N LYS A 55 13.82 -8.22 -5.57
CA LYS A 55 14.20 -9.60 -5.24
C LYS A 55 15.60 -9.99 -5.72
N PHE A 56 16.10 -9.32 -6.75
CA PHE A 56 17.40 -9.57 -7.35
C PHE A 56 18.37 -8.40 -7.12
N SER A 57 18.07 -7.54 -6.14
CA SER A 57 18.96 -6.45 -5.77
C SER A 57 20.30 -7.01 -5.26
N ARG A 58 21.38 -6.33 -5.64
CA ARG A 58 22.74 -6.76 -5.31
C ARG A 58 22.93 -6.70 -3.79
N GLN A 59 23.18 -7.86 -3.17
CA GLN A 59 23.46 -7.89 -1.73
C GLN A 59 24.73 -7.08 -1.43
N ALA A 60 24.69 -6.33 -0.33
CA ALA A 60 25.85 -5.56 0.11
C ALA A 60 27.05 -6.50 0.32
N PRO A 61 28.24 -6.15 -0.17
CA PRO A 61 29.41 -6.99 -0.01
C PRO A 61 29.74 -7.17 1.48
N PRO A 62 30.20 -8.36 1.90
CA PRO A 62 30.61 -8.58 3.28
C PRO A 62 31.71 -7.60 3.66
N LYS A 63 31.58 -6.99 4.84
CA LYS A 63 32.60 -6.07 5.36
C LYS A 63 33.76 -6.88 5.91
N LEU A 64 34.98 -6.58 5.44
CA LEU A 64 36.19 -7.08 6.06
C LEU A 64 36.33 -6.41 7.44
N VAL A 65 36.11 -7.19 8.50
CA VAL A 65 36.43 -6.78 9.88
C VAL A 65 37.74 -7.47 10.26
N ALA A 66 38.81 -6.69 10.39
CA ALA A 66 40.07 -7.19 10.92
C ALA A 66 39.90 -7.55 12.40
N THR A 67 40.36 -8.73 12.81
CA THR A 67 40.26 -9.26 14.17
C THR A 67 41.06 -8.47 15.22
N ASN A 68 41.69 -7.33 14.86
CA ASN A 68 42.55 -6.52 15.75
C ASN A 68 42.39 -4.98 15.57
N GLY A 69 41.24 -4.49 15.11
CA GLY A 69 40.91 -3.05 15.18
C GLY A 69 41.63 -2.10 14.21
N LYS A 70 42.45 -2.59 13.27
CA LYS A 70 42.99 -1.76 12.18
C LYS A 70 42.15 -1.93 10.91
N GLN A 71 41.47 -0.86 10.49
CA GLN A 71 40.79 -0.79 9.19
C GLN A 71 41.83 -0.75 8.07
N VAL A 72 41.60 -1.52 7.00
CA VAL A 72 42.29 -1.42 5.70
C VAL A 72 41.40 -0.69 4.71
#